data_AF-A0A849VHN3-F1
#
_entry.id   AF-A0A849VHN3-F1
#
_cell.length_a   1.000
_cell.length_b   1.000
_cell.length_c   1.000
_cell.angle_alpha   90.00
_cell.angle_beta   90.00
_cell.angle_gamma   90.00
#
_symmetry.space_group_name_H-M   'P 1'
#
loop_
_entity.id
_entity.type
_entity.pdbx_description
1 polymer ?
#
loop_
_entity_poly.entity_id
_entity_poly.type
_entity_poly.pdbx_seq_one_letter_code
_entity_poly.pdbx_strand_id
1 'polypeptide(L)'
;MDLQNPDLILVKRLSEHSCSYFAGTDVVLTDIESGGRFNFAKPRLEKLVSNGQLRTIARRELPTKLTFKRLSNVKKPKAETVEDLAAKQEMARRYKYVQGAIEQSVPAYTEKWLAPFIAQKAVEINDSSPPSWRTLAHWNKAFVESGWDKHALIPRHKAKGNRTKQLPQEVHDLIGDVINEYLRTHTVVRYQKVYDQFLEQLDTLNAERREADLVELKPCSYRWIVNRIQNR
;
A
#
# COMPACT_ATOMS: atom_id res chain seq x y z
N MET A 1 -26.33 22.97 22.20
CA MET A 1 -24.93 23.01 21.74
C MET A 1 -24.96 23.52 20.32
N ASP A 2 -24.18 24.55 19.99
CA ASP A 2 -24.12 25.06 18.61
C ASP A 2 -23.11 24.25 17.80
N LEU A 3 -23.63 23.23 17.13
CA LEU A 3 -22.86 22.31 16.27
C LEU A 3 -22.51 22.94 14.90
N GLN A 4 -22.92 24.19 14.64
CA GLN A 4 -22.55 24.94 13.45
C GLN A 4 -21.24 25.73 13.60
N ASN A 5 -20.66 25.76 14.81
CA ASN A 5 -19.41 26.44 15.06
C ASN A 5 -18.23 25.70 14.37
N PRO A 6 -17.52 26.32 13.40
CA PRO A 6 -16.42 25.68 12.66
C PRO A 6 -15.18 25.37 13.52
N ASP A 7 -15.10 25.98 14.72
CA ASP A 7 -14.02 25.77 15.68
C ASP A 7 -14.31 24.65 16.68
N LEU A 8 -15.49 24.03 16.61
CA LEU A 8 -15.88 22.93 17.47
C LEU A 8 -15.47 21.57 16.86
N ILE A 9 -14.74 20.76 17.63
CA ILE A 9 -14.34 19.40 17.24
C ILE A 9 -15.01 18.39 18.16
N LEU A 10 -15.59 17.35 17.56
CA LEU A 10 -16.16 16.22 18.28
C LEU A 10 -15.12 15.11 18.41
N VAL A 11 -14.96 14.56 19.61
CA VAL A 11 -13.98 13.53 19.92
C VAL A 11 -14.71 12.28 20.38
N LYS A 12 -14.48 11.18 19.67
CA LYS A 12 -14.91 9.84 20.10
C LYS A 12 -13.71 9.07 20.64
N ARG A 13 -13.77 8.68 21.91
CA ARG A 13 -12.75 7.78 22.49
C ARG A 13 -13.03 6.35 22.03
N LEU A 14 -12.03 5.70 21.43
CA LEU A 14 -12.11 4.32 20.96
C LEU A 14 -11.45 3.34 21.95
N SER A 15 -10.37 3.77 22.60
CA SER A 15 -9.68 3.01 23.65
C SER A 15 -8.92 3.97 24.59
N GLU A 16 -8.18 3.43 25.56
CA GLU A 16 -7.38 4.28 26.46
C GLU A 16 -6.39 5.19 25.74
N HIS A 17 -5.84 4.72 24.60
CA HIS A 17 -4.82 5.40 23.80
C HIS A 17 -5.29 5.82 22.38
N SER A 18 -6.57 5.71 22.05
CA SER A 18 -7.07 6.01 20.70
C SER A 18 -8.34 6.84 20.74
N CYS A 19 -8.33 7.94 19.98
CA CYS A 19 -9.47 8.82 19.76
C CYS A 19 -9.67 9.03 18.26
N SER A 20 -10.90 9.33 17.86
CA SER A 20 -11.22 9.84 16.51
C SER A 20 -11.77 11.25 16.64
N TYR A 21 -11.36 12.13 15.73
CA TYR A 21 -11.70 13.54 15.74
C TYR A 21 -12.60 13.84 14.55
N PHE A 22 -13.72 14.53 14.79
CA PHE A 22 -14.71 14.86 13.77
C PHE A 22 -14.95 16.37 13.72
N ALA A 23 -15.01 16.91 12.51
CA ALA A 23 -15.40 18.29 12.24
C ALA A 23 -16.55 18.30 11.22
N GLY A 24 -17.51 19.22 11.37
CA GLY A 24 -18.62 19.30 10.43
C GLY A 24 -19.83 20.03 10.97
N THR A 25 -20.94 19.91 10.25
CA THR A 25 -22.23 20.53 10.60
C THR A 25 -23.18 19.51 11.21
N ASP A 26 -24.35 19.98 11.69
CA ASP A 26 -25.42 19.19 12.32
C ASP A 26 -25.87 17.92 11.55
N VAL A 27 -25.49 17.80 10.27
CA VAL A 27 -25.89 16.71 9.38
C VAL A 27 -24.71 15.85 8.92
N VAL A 28 -23.51 16.43 8.79
CA VAL A 28 -22.35 15.73 8.22
C VAL A 28 -21.13 15.95 9.07
N LEU A 29 -20.61 14.86 9.62
CA LEU A 29 -19.34 14.83 10.32
C LEU A 29 -18.26 14.24 9.41
N THR A 30 -17.10 14.90 9.36
CA THR A 30 -15.92 14.41 8.67
C THR A 30 -14.88 14.02 9.70
N ASP A 31 -14.44 12.76 9.66
CA ASP A 31 -13.29 12.30 10.43
C ASP A 31 -12.03 12.98 9.90
N ILE A 32 -11.35 13.72 10.78
CA ILE A 32 -10.16 14.50 10.47
C ILE A 32 -8.97 13.57 10.18
N GLU A 33 -8.92 12.40 10.82
CA GLU A 33 -7.85 11.43 10.61
C GLU A 33 -8.09 10.58 9.38
N SER A 34 -9.33 10.14 9.09
CA SER A 34 -9.57 9.23 7.97
C SER A 34 -10.15 9.87 6.71
N GLY A 35 -10.62 11.11 6.79
CA GLY A 35 -11.39 11.79 5.73
C GLY A 35 -12.79 11.19 5.49
N GLY A 36 -13.20 10.20 6.28
CA GLY A 36 -14.50 9.56 6.19
C GLY A 36 -15.64 10.52 6.52
N ARG A 37 -16.67 10.53 5.68
CA ARG A 37 -17.88 11.36 5.91
C ARG A 37 -18.99 10.49 6.50
N PHE A 38 -19.57 10.96 7.59
CA PHE A 38 -20.65 10.31 8.30
C PHE A 38 -21.85 11.24 8.35
N ASN A 39 -23.01 10.74 7.92
CA ASN A 39 -24.26 11.50 7.95
C ASN A 39 -25.05 11.13 9.21
N PHE A 40 -25.44 12.13 10.00
CA PHE A 40 -26.24 11.95 11.21
C PHE A 40 -27.42 12.92 11.21
N ALA A 41 -28.56 12.49 11.75
CA ALA A 41 -29.63 13.42 12.09
C ALA A 41 -29.28 14.21 13.36
N LYS A 42 -29.54 15.53 13.38
CA LYS A 42 -29.24 16.43 14.50
C LYS A 42 -29.68 15.90 15.89
N PRO A 43 -30.92 15.38 16.07
CA PRO A 43 -31.34 14.89 17.39
C PRO A 43 -30.52 13.68 17.88
N ARG A 44 -30.02 12.87 16.93
CA ARG A 44 -29.16 11.73 17.25
C ARG A 44 -27.78 12.20 17.67
N LEU A 45 -27.24 13.22 17.02
CA LEU A 45 -25.92 13.76 17.35
C LEU A 45 -25.91 14.44 18.72
N GLU A 46 -26.94 15.24 19.02
CA GLU A 46 -27.12 15.86 20.34
C GLU A 46 -27.23 14.80 21.45
N LYS A 47 -27.92 13.68 21.19
CA LYS A 47 -28.01 12.56 22.12
C LYS A 47 -26.66 11.88 22.38
N LEU A 48 -25.81 11.76 21.37
CA LEU A 48 -24.45 11.20 21.50
C LEU A 48 -23.51 12.11 22.30
N VAL A 49 -23.75 13.42 22.28
CA VAL A 49 -22.98 14.36 23.11
C VAL A 49 -23.51 14.33 24.54
N SER A 50 -24.84 14.38 24.72
CA SER A 50 -25.45 14.45 26.05
C SER A 50 -25.25 13.18 26.87
N ASN A 51 -25.18 12.01 26.22
CA ASN A 51 -24.86 10.75 26.90
C ASN A 51 -23.35 10.51 27.08
N GLY A 52 -22.49 11.47 26.71
CA GLY A 52 -21.04 11.41 26.90
C GLY A 52 -20.28 10.53 25.90
N GLN A 53 -20.92 10.01 24.87
CA GLN A 53 -20.26 9.19 23.83
C GLN A 53 -19.38 10.02 22.89
N LEU A 54 -19.71 11.30 22.71
CA LEU A 54 -18.92 12.30 22.00
C LEU A 54 -18.57 13.45 22.95
N ARG A 55 -17.28 13.75 23.08
CA ARG A 55 -16.78 14.92 23.79
C ARG A 55 -16.59 16.07 22.80
N THR A 56 -16.69 17.31 23.28
CA THR A 56 -16.36 18.49 22.47
C THR A 56 -15.06 19.09 22.95
N ILE A 57 -14.21 19.50 22.01
CA ILE A 57 -12.99 20.26 22.26
C ILE A 57 -12.92 21.42 21.28
N ALA A 58 -12.13 22.44 21.61
CA ALA A 58 -11.82 23.51 20.65
C ALA A 58 -10.80 23.02 19.62
N ARG A 59 -10.86 23.51 18.39
CA ARG A 59 -9.94 23.11 17.30
C ARG A 59 -8.46 23.32 17.61
N ARG A 60 -8.13 24.35 18.40
CA ARG A 60 -6.76 24.63 18.88
C ARG A 60 -6.20 23.57 19.84
N GLU A 61 -7.07 22.71 20.39
CA GLU A 61 -6.71 21.65 21.36
C GLU A 61 -6.47 20.30 20.66
N LEU A 62 -6.42 20.29 19.32
CA LEU A 62 -6.05 19.09 18.57
C LEU A 62 -4.60 18.66 18.88
N PRO A 63 -4.33 17.34 18.98
CA PRO A 63 -2.98 16.84 19.19
C PRO A 63 -2.04 17.24 18.05
N THR A 64 -0.77 17.52 18.38
CA THR A 64 0.29 17.86 17.41
C THR A 64 0.60 16.71 16.43
N LYS A 65 0.29 15.47 16.82
CA LYS A 65 0.42 14.27 15.98
C LYS A 65 -0.94 13.57 15.93
N LEU A 66 -1.63 13.69 14.80
CA LEU A 66 -2.82 12.91 14.50
C LEU A 66 -2.40 11.55 13.94
N THR A 67 -3.03 10.48 14.41
CA THR A 67 -2.73 9.12 13.97
C THR A 67 -3.64 8.76 12.81
N PHE A 68 -3.12 8.80 11.58
CA PHE A 68 -3.89 8.36 10.42
C PHE A 68 -4.14 6.85 10.49
N LYS A 69 -5.29 6.45 11.05
CA LYS A 69 -5.86 5.14 10.75
C LYS A 69 -6.50 5.27 9.39
N ARG A 70 -5.80 4.77 8.35
CA ARG A 70 -6.46 4.43 7.08
C ARG A 70 -7.74 3.72 7.50
N LEU A 71 -8.91 4.20 7.06
CA LEU A 71 -10.00 3.25 6.87
C LEU A 71 -9.35 2.23 5.95
N SER A 72 -8.89 1.11 6.50
CA SER A 72 -8.90 -0.11 5.72
C SER A 72 -10.35 -0.14 5.33
N ASN A 73 -10.66 0.33 4.11
CA ASN A 73 -11.76 -0.21 3.37
C ASN A 73 -11.67 -1.68 3.71
N VAL A 74 -12.62 -2.20 4.51
CA VAL A 74 -12.83 -3.64 4.58
C VAL A 74 -12.72 -4.02 3.14
N LYS A 75 -11.63 -4.70 2.76
CA LYS A 75 -11.31 -4.89 1.35
C LYS A 75 -12.53 -5.61 0.84
N LYS A 76 -13.43 -4.89 0.16
CA LYS A 76 -14.52 -5.48 -0.59
C LYS A 76 -13.76 -6.53 -1.40
N PRO A 77 -14.02 -7.83 -1.22
CA PRO A 77 -13.16 -8.88 -1.76
C PRO A 77 -12.90 -8.48 -3.20
N LYS A 78 -11.64 -8.12 -3.48
CA LYS A 78 -11.30 -7.55 -4.78
C LYS A 78 -11.74 -8.61 -5.76
N ALA A 79 -12.66 -8.27 -6.67
CA ALA A 79 -13.11 -9.22 -7.68
C ALA A 79 -11.85 -9.85 -8.27
N GLU A 80 -11.73 -11.18 -8.14
CA GLU A 80 -10.51 -11.88 -8.54
C GLU A 80 -10.28 -11.58 -10.01
N THR A 81 -9.22 -10.83 -10.29
CA THR A 81 -8.85 -10.50 -11.66
C THR A 81 -8.51 -11.83 -12.37
N VAL A 82 -8.77 -11.94 -13.68
CA VAL A 82 -8.43 -13.15 -14.47
C VAL A 82 -6.96 -13.56 -14.26
N GLU A 83 -6.07 -12.58 -14.12
CA GLU A 83 -4.65 -12.76 -13.80
C GLU A 83 -4.40 -13.42 -12.44
N ASP A 84 -5.21 -13.10 -11.43
CA ASP A 84 -5.03 -13.63 -10.08
C ASP A 84 -5.50 -15.09 -10.02
N LEU A 85 -6.55 -15.44 -10.78
CA LEU A 85 -6.98 -16.84 -10.95
C LEU A 85 -5.92 -17.66 -11.69
N ALA A 86 -5.36 -17.12 -12.77
CA ALA A 86 -4.26 -17.76 -13.49
C ALA A 86 -3.01 -17.95 -12.61
N ALA A 87 -2.66 -16.95 -11.79
CA ALA A 87 -1.54 -17.05 -10.86
C ALA A 87 -1.76 -18.13 -9.79
N LYS A 88 -3.00 -18.29 -9.29
CA LYS A 88 -3.36 -19.36 -8.36
C LYS A 88 -3.32 -20.73 -9.01
N GLN A 89 -3.80 -20.87 -10.25
CA GLN A 89 -3.73 -22.12 -11.00
C GLN A 89 -2.28 -22.55 -11.22
N GLU A 90 -1.41 -21.62 -11.64
CA GLU A 90 0.01 -21.88 -11.83
C GLU A 90 0.72 -22.19 -10.49
N MET A 91 0.37 -21.51 -9.39
CA MET A 91 0.85 -21.87 -8.04
C MET A 91 0.45 -23.31 -7.68
N ALA A 92 -0.81 -23.68 -7.92
CA ALA A 92 -1.30 -25.03 -7.65
C ALA A 92 -0.56 -26.08 -8.49
N ARG A 93 -0.30 -25.78 -9.77
CA ARG A 93 0.49 -26.61 -10.67
C ARG A 93 1.92 -26.80 -10.14
N ARG A 94 2.63 -25.72 -9.82
CA ARG A 94 4.00 -25.77 -9.27
C ARG A 94 4.09 -26.59 -8.00
N TYR A 95 3.10 -26.41 -7.12
CA TYR A 95 3.04 -27.12 -5.85
C TYR A 95 2.93 -28.64 -6.02
N LYS A 96 2.19 -29.15 -7.02
CA LYS A 96 2.12 -30.60 -7.29
C LYS A 96 3.50 -31.23 -7.56
N TYR A 97 4.37 -30.52 -8.27
CA TYR A 97 5.74 -30.99 -8.52
C TYR A 97 6.62 -30.90 -7.27
N VAL A 98 6.57 -29.78 -6.56
CA VAL A 98 7.35 -29.55 -5.33
C VAL A 98 6.97 -30.58 -4.26
N GLN A 99 5.67 -30.73 -4.01
CA GLN A 99 5.14 -31.70 -3.05
C GLN A 99 5.54 -33.12 -3.44
N GLY A 100 5.36 -33.53 -4.70
CA GLY A 100 5.74 -34.86 -5.15
C GLY A 100 7.24 -35.15 -5.02
N ALA A 101 8.11 -34.15 -5.25
CA ALA A 101 9.55 -34.30 -5.09
C ALA A 101 9.96 -34.48 -3.62
N ILE A 102 9.23 -33.85 -2.69
CA ILE A 102 9.44 -33.99 -1.25
C ILE A 102 8.91 -35.36 -0.78
N GLU A 103 7.70 -35.76 -1.20
CA GLU A 103 7.08 -37.03 -0.83
C GLU A 103 7.90 -38.24 -1.29
N GLN A 104 8.43 -38.19 -2.52
CA GLN A 104 9.31 -39.24 -3.04
C GLN A 104 10.73 -39.19 -2.48
N SER A 105 11.04 -38.22 -1.61
CA SER A 105 12.35 -38.06 -0.97
C SER A 105 13.49 -38.11 -1.99
N VAL A 106 13.38 -37.31 -3.06
CA VAL A 106 14.36 -37.31 -4.14
C VAL A 106 15.76 -37.03 -3.57
N PRO A 107 16.78 -37.89 -3.81
CA PRO A 107 18.06 -37.83 -3.11
C PRO A 107 18.82 -36.50 -3.27
N ALA A 108 18.67 -35.85 -4.43
CA ALA A 108 19.25 -34.54 -4.68
C ALA A 108 18.48 -33.77 -5.75
N TYR A 109 18.44 -32.45 -5.64
CA TYR A 109 17.84 -31.56 -6.64
C TYR A 109 18.77 -31.30 -7.84
N THR A 110 19.22 -32.38 -8.48
CA THR A 110 20.08 -32.35 -9.68
C THR A 110 19.35 -32.91 -10.89
N GLU A 111 19.84 -32.62 -12.10
CA GLU A 111 19.28 -33.11 -13.37
C GLU A 111 19.03 -34.61 -13.38
N LYS A 112 20.02 -35.41 -12.97
CA LYS A 112 19.95 -36.87 -12.94
C LYS A 112 18.72 -37.41 -12.20
N TRP A 113 18.30 -36.73 -11.14
CA TRP A 113 17.21 -37.16 -10.28
C TRP A 113 15.88 -36.47 -10.59
N LEU A 114 15.92 -35.17 -10.90
CA LEU A 114 14.71 -34.38 -11.16
C LEU A 114 14.16 -34.58 -12.57
N ALA A 115 14.99 -34.78 -13.60
CA ALA A 115 14.51 -35.00 -14.95
C ALA A 115 13.58 -36.23 -15.09
N PRO A 116 13.95 -37.44 -14.60
CA PRO A 116 13.06 -38.60 -14.68
C PRO A 116 11.80 -38.41 -13.81
N PHE A 117 11.94 -37.82 -12.62
CA PHE A 117 10.81 -37.48 -11.76
C PHE A 117 9.80 -36.56 -12.45
N ILE A 118 10.29 -35.48 -13.09
CA ILE A 118 9.45 -34.52 -13.80
C ILE A 118 8.68 -35.22 -14.92
N ALA A 119 9.35 -36.06 -15.71
CA ALA A 119 8.70 -36.78 -16.81
C ALA A 119 7.56 -37.68 -16.27
N GLN A 120 7.80 -38.43 -15.20
CA GLN A 120 6.77 -39.26 -14.57
C GLN A 120 5.62 -38.41 -14.01
N LYS A 121 5.94 -37.35 -13.26
CA LYS A 121 4.94 -36.50 -12.61
C LYS A 121 4.09 -35.72 -13.62
N ALA A 122 4.68 -35.31 -14.74
CA ALA A 122 3.99 -34.64 -15.84
C ALA A 122 2.88 -35.51 -16.45
N VAL A 123 3.18 -36.80 -16.65
CA VAL A 123 2.18 -37.78 -17.11
C VAL A 123 1.08 -37.96 -16.06
N GLU A 124 1.46 -38.11 -14.78
CA GLU A 124 0.50 -38.29 -13.68
C GLU A 124 -0.50 -37.13 -13.57
N ILE A 125 -0.03 -35.89 -13.72
CA ILE A 125 -0.87 -34.69 -13.58
C ILE A 125 -1.43 -34.17 -14.92
N ASN A 126 -1.18 -34.88 -16.03
CA ASN A 126 -1.52 -34.49 -17.40
C ASN A 126 -1.05 -33.07 -17.77
N ASP A 127 0.19 -32.73 -17.44
CA ASP A 127 0.81 -31.44 -17.76
C ASP A 127 1.49 -31.47 -19.12
N SER A 128 0.95 -30.70 -20.07
CA SER A 128 1.47 -30.59 -21.44
C SER A 128 2.77 -29.78 -21.55
N SER A 129 3.14 -29.03 -20.51
CA SER A 129 4.32 -28.15 -20.53
C SER A 129 5.13 -28.28 -19.24
N PRO A 130 5.77 -29.44 -18.99
CA PRO A 130 6.49 -29.69 -17.75
C PRO A 130 7.66 -28.72 -17.54
N PRO A 131 8.02 -28.42 -16.28
CA PRO A 131 9.15 -27.55 -15.97
C PRO A 131 10.50 -28.20 -16.34
N SER A 132 11.54 -27.39 -16.52
CA SER A 132 12.91 -27.91 -16.54
C SER A 132 13.35 -28.35 -15.13
N TRP A 133 14.36 -29.22 -15.04
CA TRP A 133 14.93 -29.62 -13.75
C TRP A 133 15.44 -28.42 -12.92
N ARG A 134 16.03 -27.41 -13.57
CA ARG A 134 16.49 -26.17 -12.92
C ARG A 134 15.31 -25.41 -12.34
N THR A 135 14.22 -25.32 -13.11
CA THR A 135 12.99 -24.64 -12.70
C THR A 135 12.40 -25.29 -11.44
N LEU A 136 12.30 -26.62 -11.40
CA LEU A 136 11.82 -27.34 -10.23
C LEU A 136 12.76 -27.19 -9.03
N ALA A 137 14.08 -27.26 -9.23
CA ALA A 137 15.05 -27.01 -8.16
C ALA A 137 14.88 -25.60 -7.56
N HIS A 138 14.65 -24.58 -8.39
CA HIS A 138 14.35 -23.22 -7.90
C HIS A 138 13.03 -23.14 -7.13
N TRP A 139 11.98 -23.85 -7.56
CA TRP A 139 10.72 -23.90 -6.83
C TRP A 139 10.87 -24.57 -5.46
N ASN A 140 11.59 -25.70 -5.40
CA ASN A 140 11.90 -26.38 -4.13
C ASN A 140 12.67 -25.45 -3.19
N LYS A 141 13.70 -24.77 -3.69
CA LYS A 141 14.47 -23.79 -2.91
C LYS A 141 13.56 -22.68 -2.37
N ALA A 142 12.75 -22.06 -3.22
CA ALA A 142 11.86 -20.98 -2.82
C ALA A 142 10.82 -21.41 -1.78
N PHE A 143 10.32 -22.64 -1.88
CA PHE A 143 9.37 -23.22 -0.93
C PHE A 143 10.01 -23.56 0.42
N VAL A 144 11.24 -24.06 0.43
CA VAL A 144 11.98 -24.33 1.68
C VAL A 144 12.37 -23.02 2.37
N GLU A 145 12.92 -22.05 1.62
CA GLU A 145 13.32 -20.74 2.15
C GLU A 145 12.13 -19.90 2.65
N SER A 146 10.92 -20.14 2.16
CA SER A 146 9.70 -19.48 2.66
C SER A 146 9.11 -20.13 3.91
N GLY A 147 9.73 -21.19 4.44
CA GLY A 147 9.17 -21.94 5.56
C GLY A 147 7.97 -22.79 5.15
N TRP A 148 8.03 -23.43 3.96
CA TRP A 148 7.02 -24.35 3.44
C TRP A 148 5.70 -23.67 3.05
N ASP A 149 5.77 -22.38 2.71
CA ASP A 149 4.61 -21.61 2.24
C ASP A 149 4.38 -21.78 0.74
N LYS A 150 3.24 -22.36 0.38
CA LYS A 150 2.80 -22.57 -1.02
C LYS A 150 2.67 -21.25 -1.79
N HIS A 151 2.38 -20.13 -1.12
CA HIS A 151 2.30 -18.81 -1.77
C HIS A 151 3.64 -18.34 -2.33
N ALA A 152 4.77 -18.87 -1.85
CA ALA A 152 6.10 -18.59 -2.43
C ALA A 152 6.23 -19.06 -3.88
N LEU A 153 5.39 -20.01 -4.32
CA LEU A 153 5.38 -20.53 -5.68
C LEU A 153 4.57 -19.65 -6.65
N ILE A 154 3.86 -18.63 -6.17
CA ILE A 154 3.10 -17.71 -7.02
C ILE A 154 4.06 -17.05 -8.04
N PRO A 155 3.73 -17.06 -9.34
CA PRO A 155 4.52 -16.36 -10.35
C PRO A 155 4.68 -14.88 -10.01
N ARG A 156 5.92 -14.44 -9.79
CA ARG A 156 6.26 -13.04 -9.51
C ARG A 156 6.27 -12.16 -10.76
N HIS A 157 5.35 -12.36 -11.70
CA HIS A 157 5.26 -11.54 -12.92
C HIS A 157 5.04 -10.06 -12.60
N LYS A 158 4.24 -9.76 -11.57
CA LYS A 158 3.99 -8.38 -11.10
C LYS A 158 5.22 -7.73 -10.44
N ALA A 159 6.21 -8.52 -10.02
CA ALA A 159 7.48 -8.03 -9.47
C ALA A 159 8.61 -7.98 -10.52
N LYS A 160 8.32 -8.31 -11.78
CA LYS A 160 9.22 -8.02 -12.90
C LYS A 160 9.06 -6.54 -13.24
N GLY A 161 10.09 -5.76 -13.01
CA GLY A 161 10.09 -4.32 -13.21
C GLY A 161 11.46 -3.73 -12.85
N ASN A 162 11.69 -2.49 -13.28
CA ASN A 162 12.99 -1.83 -13.13
C ASN A 162 13.31 -1.61 -11.64
N ARG A 163 14.31 -2.33 -11.12
CA ARG A 163 14.72 -2.30 -9.69
C ARG A 163 15.65 -1.13 -9.36
N THR A 164 16.10 -0.38 -10.36
CA THR A 164 16.92 0.81 -10.18
C THR A 164 16.01 2.02 -9.96
N LYS A 165 16.25 2.78 -8.89
CA LYS A 165 15.65 4.11 -8.71
C LYS A 165 16.06 4.96 -9.92
N GLN A 166 15.12 5.28 -10.79
CA GLN A 166 15.39 6.11 -11.97
C GLN A 166 15.73 7.57 -11.60
N LEU A 167 15.47 7.96 -10.36
CA LEU A 167 15.71 9.30 -9.85
C LEU A 167 16.76 9.27 -8.72
N PRO A 168 17.61 10.31 -8.62
CA PRO A 168 18.49 10.50 -7.48
C PRO A 168 17.70 10.49 -6.16
N GLN A 169 18.33 10.04 -5.07
CA GLN A 169 17.69 9.95 -3.76
C GLN A 169 17.21 11.32 -3.25
N GLU A 170 17.99 12.37 -3.51
CA GLU A 170 17.65 13.76 -3.19
C GLU A 170 16.29 14.19 -3.78
N VAL A 171 16.01 13.82 -5.03
CA VAL A 171 14.71 14.08 -5.67
C VAL A 171 13.60 13.28 -4.98
N HIS A 172 13.87 12.06 -4.52
CA HIS A 172 12.89 11.26 -3.78
C HIS A 172 12.55 11.87 -2.41
N ASP A 173 13.53 12.44 -1.74
CA ASP A 173 13.37 13.08 -0.43
C ASP A 173 12.57 14.37 -0.57
N LEU A 174 12.95 15.22 -1.54
CA LEU A 174 12.22 16.44 -1.90
C LEU A 174 10.73 16.17 -2.18
N ILE A 175 10.43 15.15 -3.00
CA ILE A 175 9.02 14.79 -3.27
C ILE A 175 8.31 14.33 -1.99
N GLY A 176 9.02 13.62 -1.11
CA GLY A 176 8.48 13.22 0.19
C GLY A 176 8.07 14.41 1.04
N ASP A 177 8.92 15.43 1.09
CA ASP A 177 8.74 16.63 1.90
C ASP A 177 7.59 17.50 1.35
N VAL A 178 7.56 17.76 0.05
CA VAL A 178 6.48 18.51 -0.61
C VAL A 178 5.11 17.85 -0.37
N ILE A 179 5.02 16.53 -0.55
CA ILE A 179 3.77 15.79 -0.30
C ILE A 179 3.38 15.93 1.18
N ASN A 180 4.32 15.76 2.10
CA ASN A 180 4.05 15.84 3.54
C ASN A 180 3.57 17.24 3.95
N GLU A 181 4.21 18.29 3.44
CA GLU A 181 3.85 19.68 3.72
C GLU A 181 2.47 20.03 3.16
N TYR A 182 2.20 19.67 1.90
CA TYR A 182 0.92 19.97 1.26
C TYR A 182 -0.26 19.31 1.99
N LEU A 183 -0.09 18.05 2.43
CA LEU A 183 -1.12 17.32 3.17
C LEU A 183 -1.37 17.87 4.58
N ARG A 184 -0.40 18.59 5.18
CA ARG A 184 -0.62 19.26 6.47
C ARG A 184 -1.51 20.50 6.33
N THR A 185 -1.40 21.19 5.21
CA THR A 185 -2.06 22.49 4.99
C THR A 185 -3.40 22.36 4.28
N HIS A 186 -3.64 21.25 3.56
CA HIS A 186 -4.82 21.06 2.72
C HIS A 186 -5.59 19.77 3.05
N THR A 187 -6.91 19.88 3.17
CA THR A 187 -7.82 18.73 3.39
C THR A 187 -8.15 17.97 2.11
N VAL A 188 -8.00 18.59 0.94
CA VAL A 188 -8.25 17.98 -0.37
C VAL A 188 -6.97 18.03 -1.19
N VAL A 189 -6.54 16.86 -1.65
CA VAL A 189 -5.33 16.76 -2.48
C VAL A 189 -5.63 17.25 -3.89
N ARG A 190 -5.07 18.42 -4.25
CA ARG A 190 -5.02 18.89 -5.63
C ARG A 190 -3.67 18.47 -6.21
N TYR A 191 -3.64 17.33 -6.90
CA TYR A 191 -2.40 16.75 -7.44
C TYR A 191 -1.55 17.74 -8.25
N GLN A 192 -2.19 18.60 -9.06
CA GLN A 192 -1.52 19.65 -9.81
C GLN A 192 -0.73 20.59 -8.89
N LYS A 193 -1.33 21.03 -7.78
CA LYS A 193 -0.68 21.93 -6.84
C LYS A 193 0.50 21.30 -6.11
N VAL A 194 0.42 20.01 -5.81
CA VAL A 194 1.57 19.28 -5.26
C VAL A 194 2.71 19.20 -6.28
N TYR A 195 2.38 19.00 -7.55
CA TYR A 195 3.38 18.94 -8.62
C TYR A 195 4.00 20.32 -8.91
N ASP A 196 3.19 21.38 -8.94
CA ASP A 196 3.67 22.76 -9.11
C ASP A 196 4.64 23.12 -7.97
N GLN A 197 4.26 22.85 -6.71
CA GLN A 197 5.13 23.10 -5.54
C GLN A 197 6.43 22.28 -5.61
N PHE A 198 6.38 21.04 -6.12
CA PHE A 198 7.58 20.25 -6.33
C PHE A 198 8.52 20.87 -7.37
N LEU A 199 7.99 21.39 -8.49
CA LEU A 199 8.80 22.07 -9.49
C LEU A 199 9.45 23.34 -8.91
N GLU A 200 8.69 24.14 -8.16
CA GLU A 200 9.23 25.35 -7.51
C GLU A 200 10.38 25.05 -6.54
N GLN A 201 10.23 24.03 -5.69
CA GLN A 201 11.30 23.64 -4.77
C GLN A 201 12.49 22.97 -5.49
N LEU A 202 12.24 22.24 -6.58
CA LEU A 202 13.30 21.66 -7.40
C LEU A 202 14.11 22.73 -8.13
N ASP A 203 13.46 23.78 -8.63
CA ASP A 203 14.13 24.90 -9.28
C ASP A 203 15.00 25.67 -8.28
N THR A 204 14.52 25.83 -7.05
CA THR A 204 15.31 26.41 -5.94
C THR A 204 16.54 25.57 -5.66
N LEU A 205 16.39 24.25 -5.52
CA LEU A 205 17.50 23.33 -5.31
C LEU A 205 18.49 23.34 -6.50
N ASN A 206 18.00 23.42 -7.73
CA ASN A 206 18.86 23.51 -8.91
C ASN A 206 19.61 24.84 -8.99
N ALA A 207 19.05 25.94 -8.49
CA ALA A 207 19.76 27.21 -8.37
C ALA A 207 20.94 27.08 -7.41
N GLU A 208 20.74 26.51 -6.22
CA GLU A 208 21.81 26.24 -5.25
C GLU A 208 22.90 25.32 -5.83
N ARG A 209 22.49 24.30 -6.58
CA ARG A 209 23.42 23.39 -7.27
C ARG A 209 24.24 24.09 -8.34
N ARG A 210 23.63 25.03 -9.08
CA ARG A 210 24.34 25.83 -10.08
C ARG A 210 25.39 26.72 -9.45
N GLU A 211 25.11 27.30 -8.27
CA GLU A 211 26.10 28.06 -7.49
C GLU A 211 27.25 27.18 -6.98
N ALA A 212 26.97 25.90 -6.72
CA ALA A 212 27.96 24.92 -6.28
C ALA A 212 28.65 24.15 -7.43
N ASP A 213 28.49 24.58 -8.70
CA ASP A 213 28.99 23.89 -9.90
C ASP A 213 28.56 22.39 -10.01
N LEU A 214 27.41 22.05 -9.43
CA LEU A 214 26.82 20.71 -9.48
C LEU A 214 25.83 20.57 -10.65
N VAL A 215 25.71 19.35 -11.16
CA VAL A 215 24.75 19.03 -12.24
C VAL A 215 23.31 19.17 -11.72
N GLU A 216 22.48 19.87 -12.50
CA GLU A 216 21.05 20.05 -12.24
C GLU A 216 20.29 18.72 -12.23
N LEU A 217 19.35 18.61 -11.30
CA LEU A 217 18.46 17.48 -11.15
C LEU A 217 17.27 17.61 -12.11
N LYS A 218 16.92 16.49 -12.74
CA LYS A 218 15.77 16.43 -13.64
C LYS A 218 14.47 16.19 -12.86
N PRO A 219 13.37 16.88 -13.21
CA PRO A 219 12.08 16.65 -12.59
C PRO A 219 11.55 15.25 -12.91
N CYS A 220 10.79 14.70 -11.96
CA CYS A 220 9.98 13.50 -12.21
C CYS A 220 8.70 13.86 -12.98
N SER A 221 8.02 12.86 -13.56
CA SER A 221 6.75 13.12 -14.23
C SER A 221 5.61 13.36 -13.25
N TYR A 222 4.61 14.17 -13.65
CA TYR A 222 3.38 14.39 -12.89
C TYR A 222 2.73 13.08 -12.38
N ARG A 223 2.66 12.08 -13.27
CA ARG A 223 2.08 10.76 -12.95
C ARG A 223 2.85 10.05 -11.84
N TRP A 224 4.14 10.31 -11.69
CA TRP A 224 4.97 9.75 -10.63
C TRP A 224 4.53 10.25 -9.25
N ILE A 225 4.30 11.57 -9.10
CA ILE A 225 3.78 12.17 -7.86
C ILE A 225 2.37 11.64 -7.56
N VAL A 226 1.48 11.61 -8.56
CA VAL A 226 0.12 11.05 -8.41
C VAL A 226 0.18 9.62 -7.89
N ASN A 227 1.00 8.76 -8.53
CA ASN A 227 1.14 7.36 -8.12
C ASN A 227 1.70 7.24 -6.70
N ARG A 228 2.62 8.12 -6.29
CA ARG A 228 3.21 8.08 -4.94
C ARG A 228 2.22 8.53 -3.87
N ILE A 229 1.36 9.49 -4.16
CA ILE A 229 0.26 9.88 -3.27
C ILE A 229 -0.80 8.76 -3.20
N GLN A 230 -1.15 8.14 -4.32
CA GLN A 230 -2.16 7.08 -4.37
C GLN A 230 -1.70 5.75 -3.74
N ASN A 231 -0.40 5.46 -3.78
CA ASN A 231 0.18 4.21 -3.25
C ASN A 231 0.84 4.36 -1.87
N ARG A 232 0.75 5.53 -1.23
CA ARG A 232 1.10 5.72 0.19
C ARG A 232 0.05 5.10 1.11
#